data_AF-A0A4V1XTW0-F1
#
_entry.id   AF-A0A4V1XTW0-F1
#
_cell.length_a   1.000
_cell.length_b   1.000
_cell.length_c   1.000
_cell.angle_alpha   90.00
_cell.angle_beta   90.00
_cell.angle_gamma   90.00
#
_symmetry.space_group_name_H-M   'P 1'
#
loop_
_entity.id
_entity.type
_entity.pdbx_description
1 polymer ?
#
loop_
_entity_poly.entity_id
_entity_poly.type
_entity_poly.pdbx_seq_one_letter_code
_entity_poly.pdbx_strand_id
1 'polypeptide(L)'
;MPQKLQKESLASSIDKLRGTEAVLPAPTPSLPLPTINSPVFRKHGDAILVVIPTANKQKSDLLTEAFNALKPSNVEIHYISAPSKSDVGEQPYDDAGVEGARNRITNALRELSESTLEEKKIGTVIAASIENYIQQPTEDETRPVDYGVVMVHNATTGRSVMALSKGATAPRGYFDYAQSLGHEGDKRYGRVTVGKLLAATVPGLEKADWHAVVAGVSRYELLKEAIKGLEIPW
;
A
#
# COMPACT_ATOMS: atom_id res chain seq x y z
N MET A 1 7.46 27.50 23.85
CA MET A 1 8.11 26.30 24.42
C MET A 1 7.15 25.08 24.46
N PRO A 2 6.81 24.42 23.32
CA PRO A 2 6.11 23.13 23.37
C PRO A 2 6.90 21.94 22.76
N GLN A 3 7.92 22.17 21.93
CA GLN A 3 8.60 21.09 21.19
C GLN A 3 9.57 20.24 22.02
N LYS A 4 9.98 20.69 23.21
CA LYS A 4 10.99 20.00 24.03
C LYS A 4 10.41 18.88 24.91
N LEU A 5 9.11 18.93 25.21
CA LEU A 5 8.44 17.98 26.11
C LEU A 5 7.96 16.69 25.43
N GLN A 6 7.81 16.64 24.10
CA GLN A 6 7.32 15.44 23.40
C GLN A 6 8.42 14.43 23.03
N LYS A 7 9.70 14.83 22.99
CA LYS A 7 10.80 13.91 22.66
C LYS A 7 11.21 12.98 23.81
N GLU A 8 10.86 13.30 25.06
CA GLU A 8 11.39 12.61 26.24
C GLU A 8 10.64 11.30 26.63
N SER A 9 9.66 10.84 25.85
CA SER A 9 8.87 9.63 26.15
C SER A 9 8.74 8.64 24.98
N LEU A 10 9.53 8.78 23.91
CA LEU A 10 9.52 7.79 22.83
C LEU A 10 10.40 6.58 23.21
N ALA A 11 9.82 5.38 23.13
CA ALA A 11 10.56 4.15 23.40
C ALA A 11 11.79 4.05 22.47
N SER A 12 12.99 3.94 23.03
CA SER A 12 14.26 4.05 22.31
C SER A 12 14.96 2.71 22.03
N SER A 13 14.28 1.59 22.28
CA SER A 13 14.86 0.25 22.14
C SER A 13 13.81 -0.77 21.68
N ILE A 14 14.24 -1.76 20.90
CA ILE A 14 13.38 -2.86 20.41
C ILE A 14 12.64 -3.54 21.57
N ASP A 15 13.30 -3.84 22.68
CA ASP A 15 12.69 -4.56 23.81
C ASP A 15 11.52 -3.79 24.45
N LYS A 16 11.55 -2.46 24.41
CA LYS A 16 10.45 -1.62 24.93
C LYS A 16 9.26 -1.52 23.98
N LEU A 17 9.47 -1.84 22.70
CA LEU A 17 8.43 -1.80 21.67
C LEU A 17 7.83 -3.18 21.39
N ARG A 18 8.52 -4.25 21.77
CA ARG A 18 8.14 -5.60 21.40
C ARG A 18 6.77 -5.97 21.99
N GLY A 19 5.82 -6.30 21.11
CA GLY A 19 4.48 -6.75 21.51
C GLY A 19 3.63 -5.67 22.20
N THR A 20 3.97 -4.38 22.07
CA THR A 20 3.17 -3.29 22.65
C THR A 20 1.94 -2.94 21.82
N GLU A 21 1.87 -3.46 20.60
CA GLU A 21 0.82 -3.18 19.62
C GLU A 21 0.05 -4.45 19.28
N ALA A 22 -1.18 -4.27 18.82
CA ALA A 22 -2.11 -5.35 18.50
C ALA A 22 -2.36 -5.42 16.99
N VAL A 23 -2.75 -6.61 16.53
CA VAL A 23 -3.30 -6.81 15.18
C VAL A 23 -4.81 -6.65 15.24
N LEU A 24 -5.34 -5.78 14.40
CA LEU A 24 -6.77 -5.52 14.28
C LEU A 24 -7.33 -6.09 12.97
N PRO A 25 -8.62 -6.47 12.93
CA PRO A 25 -9.26 -6.90 11.69
C PRO A 25 -9.24 -5.78 10.65
N ALA A 26 -9.45 -6.13 9.37
CA ALA A 26 -9.62 -5.13 8.33
C ALA A 26 -10.84 -4.22 8.62
N PRO A 27 -10.82 -2.93 8.22
CA PRO A 27 -11.90 -1.99 8.52
C PRO A 27 -13.27 -2.42 7.99
N THR A 28 -14.32 -2.21 8.78
CA THR A 28 -15.72 -2.46 8.43
C THR A 28 -16.61 -1.24 8.72
N PRO A 29 -17.43 -0.76 7.75
CA PRO A 29 -17.53 -1.26 6.37
C PRO A 29 -16.23 -1.01 5.58
N SER A 30 -16.00 -1.82 4.54
CA SER A 30 -14.87 -1.61 3.66
C SER A 30 -14.95 -0.23 2.99
N LEU A 31 -13.79 0.38 2.72
CA LEU A 31 -13.72 1.60 1.94
C LEU A 31 -14.34 1.40 0.55
N PRO A 32 -14.98 2.43 -0.04
CA PRO A 32 -15.57 2.31 -1.37
C PRO A 32 -14.47 2.07 -2.41
N LEU A 33 -14.77 1.19 -3.38
CA LEU A 33 -13.90 0.97 -4.53
C LEU A 33 -13.92 2.22 -5.43
N PRO A 34 -12.78 2.88 -5.67
CA PRO A 34 -12.77 4.08 -6.49
C PRO A 34 -12.89 3.75 -7.98
N THR A 35 -13.48 4.67 -8.74
CA THR A 35 -13.42 4.63 -10.20
C THR A 35 -12.00 4.91 -10.70
N ILE A 36 -11.53 4.10 -11.65
CA ILE A 36 -10.25 4.28 -12.33
C ILE A 36 -10.53 4.58 -13.79
N ASN A 37 -10.12 5.75 -14.23
CA ASN A 37 -10.17 6.13 -15.64
C ASN A 37 -8.83 5.77 -16.28
N SER A 38 -8.81 4.68 -17.03
CA SER A 38 -7.63 4.20 -17.75
C SER A 38 -7.70 4.54 -19.25
N PRO A 39 -6.55 4.66 -19.93
CA PRO A 39 -6.52 4.73 -21.39
C PRO A 39 -7.16 3.50 -22.02
N VAL A 40 -7.72 3.66 -23.23
CA VAL A 40 -8.18 2.51 -24.02
C VAL A 40 -6.98 1.89 -24.73
N PHE A 41 -6.67 0.64 -24.40
CA PHE A 41 -5.58 -0.12 -25.02
C PHE A 41 -6.09 -0.96 -26.18
N ARG A 42 -5.38 -0.97 -27.31
CA ARG A 42 -5.72 -1.86 -28.43
C ARG A 42 -5.25 -3.28 -28.11
N LYS A 43 -6.03 -4.26 -28.56
CA LYS A 43 -5.68 -5.68 -28.45
C LYS A 43 -4.68 -6.05 -29.54
N HIS A 44 -3.49 -6.51 -29.16
CA HIS A 44 -2.41 -6.95 -30.09
C HIS A 44 -2.15 -8.46 -30.07
N GLY A 45 -2.75 -9.19 -29.12
CA GLY A 45 -2.65 -10.65 -29.01
C GLY A 45 -3.43 -11.16 -27.80
N ASP A 46 -2.98 -12.24 -27.17
CA ASP A 46 -3.66 -12.86 -26.02
C ASP A 46 -2.81 -12.87 -24.74
N ALA A 47 -1.61 -12.29 -24.76
CA ALA A 47 -0.78 -12.16 -23.56
C ALA A 47 -1.33 -11.11 -22.59
N ILE A 48 -1.08 -11.28 -21.30
CA ILE A 48 -1.46 -10.31 -20.26
C ILE A 48 -0.23 -9.51 -19.84
N LEU A 49 -0.36 -8.19 -19.80
CA LEU A 49 0.60 -7.31 -19.14
C LEU A 49 0.10 -6.97 -17.73
N VAL A 50 0.90 -7.28 -16.71
CA VAL A 50 0.67 -6.86 -15.33
C VAL A 50 1.65 -5.73 -14.97
N VAL A 51 1.09 -4.55 -14.69
CA VAL A 51 1.82 -3.34 -14.30
C VAL A 51 1.79 -3.20 -12.78
N ILE A 52 2.97 -3.18 -12.16
CA ILE A 52 3.12 -3.06 -10.71
C ILE A 52 3.78 -1.70 -10.41
N PRO A 53 3.04 -0.68 -9.95
CA PRO A 53 3.51 0.69 -9.92
C PRO A 53 4.27 1.03 -8.63
N THR A 54 5.26 0.22 -8.29
CA THR A 54 6.07 0.39 -7.08
C THR A 54 7.53 0.03 -7.32
N ALA A 55 8.44 0.75 -6.65
CA ALA A 55 9.84 0.39 -6.54
C ALA A 55 10.12 -0.56 -5.36
N ASN A 56 9.12 -0.84 -4.52
CA ASN A 56 9.29 -1.74 -3.38
C ASN A 56 9.27 -3.20 -3.86
N LYS A 57 10.44 -3.85 -3.83
CA LYS A 57 10.60 -5.22 -4.31
C LYS A 57 9.67 -6.22 -3.59
N GLN A 58 9.52 -6.13 -2.27
CA GLN A 58 8.67 -7.05 -1.51
C GLN A 58 7.19 -6.93 -1.91
N LYS A 59 6.69 -5.69 -2.14
CA LYS A 59 5.33 -5.47 -2.66
C LYS A 59 5.17 -6.02 -4.08
N SER A 60 6.18 -5.82 -4.94
CA SER A 60 6.18 -6.36 -6.30
C SER A 60 6.17 -7.88 -6.29
N ASP A 61 7.02 -8.51 -5.48
CA ASP A 61 7.13 -9.96 -5.36
C ASP A 61 5.81 -10.57 -4.87
N LEU A 62 5.17 -9.97 -3.85
CA LEU A 62 3.85 -10.41 -3.37
C LEU A 62 2.78 -10.43 -4.46
N LEU A 63 2.73 -9.38 -5.29
CA LEU A 63 1.79 -9.31 -6.40
C LEU A 63 2.16 -10.33 -7.49
N THR A 64 3.42 -10.38 -7.92
CA THR A 64 3.88 -11.34 -8.94
C THR A 64 3.62 -12.79 -8.53
N GLU A 65 3.89 -13.15 -7.27
CA GLU A 65 3.56 -14.48 -6.72
C GLU A 65 2.06 -14.77 -6.81
N ALA A 66 1.20 -13.81 -6.43
CA ALA A 66 -0.24 -14.00 -6.45
C ALA A 66 -0.81 -14.13 -7.87
N PHE A 67 -0.38 -13.28 -8.80
CA PHE A 67 -0.78 -13.39 -10.20
C PHE A 67 -0.32 -14.72 -10.81
N ASN A 68 0.90 -15.17 -10.52
CA ASN A 68 1.39 -16.46 -11.00
C ASN A 68 0.63 -17.66 -10.40
N ALA A 69 0.18 -17.55 -9.14
CA ALA A 69 -0.58 -18.61 -8.47
C ALA A 69 -2.05 -18.69 -8.96
N LEU A 70 -2.64 -17.55 -9.36
CA LEU A 70 -4.06 -17.44 -9.72
C LEU A 70 -4.31 -17.37 -11.23
N LYS A 71 -3.24 -17.36 -12.05
CA LYS A 71 -3.37 -17.15 -13.50
C LYS A 71 -4.23 -18.22 -14.19
N PRO A 72 -4.98 -17.84 -15.24
CA PRO A 72 -5.65 -18.80 -16.09
C PRO A 72 -4.65 -19.72 -16.80
N SER A 73 -5.06 -20.96 -17.07
CA SER A 73 -4.25 -21.92 -17.80
C SER A 73 -3.87 -21.39 -19.19
N ASN A 74 -2.64 -21.65 -19.62
CA ASN A 74 -2.12 -21.35 -20.97
C ASN A 74 -2.06 -19.86 -21.35
N VAL A 75 -2.01 -18.96 -20.37
CA VAL A 75 -1.81 -17.52 -20.62
C VAL A 75 -0.38 -17.10 -20.31
N GLU A 76 0.24 -16.38 -21.25
CA GLU A 76 1.52 -15.71 -21.03
C GLU A 76 1.30 -14.41 -20.25
N ILE A 77 2.06 -14.21 -19.18
CA ILE A 77 2.02 -12.99 -18.37
C ILE A 77 3.38 -12.31 -18.45
N HIS A 78 3.37 -11.04 -18.85
CA HIS A 78 4.50 -10.15 -18.73
C HIS A 78 4.32 -9.24 -17.52
N TYR A 79 5.37 -9.05 -16.74
CA TYR A 79 5.38 -8.09 -15.64
C TYR A 79 6.25 -6.90 -15.98
N ILE A 80 5.79 -5.70 -15.62
CA ILE A 80 6.63 -4.50 -15.59
C ILE A 80 6.50 -3.80 -14.24
N SER A 81 7.63 -3.33 -13.72
CA SER A 81 7.66 -2.39 -12.61
C SER A 81 7.69 -0.98 -13.19
N ALA A 82 6.68 -0.18 -12.85
CA ALA A 82 6.55 1.20 -13.32
C ALA A 82 6.33 2.15 -12.13
N PRO A 83 7.38 2.43 -11.33
CA PRO A 83 7.25 3.26 -10.14
C PRO A 83 6.55 4.57 -10.45
N SER A 84 5.38 4.78 -9.84
CA SER A 84 4.52 5.93 -10.12
C SER A 84 4.19 6.65 -8.82
N LYS A 85 4.02 7.97 -8.88
CA LYS A 85 3.67 8.78 -7.70
C LYS A 85 2.24 8.47 -7.24
N SER A 86 2.05 8.45 -5.92
CA SER A 86 0.73 8.32 -5.29
C SER A 86 0.04 9.67 -5.11
N ASP A 87 0.78 10.78 -5.12
CA ASP A 87 0.29 12.16 -4.98
C ASP A 87 -0.52 12.43 -3.69
N VAL A 88 -0.33 11.60 -2.66
CA VAL A 88 -1.01 11.68 -1.34
C VAL A 88 -0.02 11.81 -0.17
N GLY A 89 1.14 12.41 -0.45
CA GLY A 89 2.25 12.53 0.49
C GLY A 89 2.96 11.22 0.80
N GLU A 90 3.91 11.28 1.75
CA GLU A 90 4.72 10.14 2.18
C GLU A 90 3.95 9.19 3.12
N GLN A 91 3.06 9.74 3.96
CA GLN A 91 2.18 8.99 4.85
C GLN A 91 0.72 9.32 4.54
N PRO A 92 0.03 8.47 3.76
CA PRO A 92 -1.41 8.61 3.58
C PRO A 92 -2.13 8.30 4.91
N TYR A 93 -3.17 9.07 5.20
CA TYR A 93 -4.10 8.84 6.30
C TYR A 93 -5.50 8.50 5.78
N ASP A 94 -6.17 7.57 6.46
CA ASP A 94 -7.55 7.17 6.19
C ASP A 94 -7.79 6.82 4.70
N ASP A 95 -8.77 7.46 4.06
CA ASP A 95 -9.15 7.23 2.67
C ASP A 95 -8.07 7.64 1.65
N ALA A 96 -7.09 8.44 2.04
CA ALA A 96 -5.95 8.79 1.19
C ALA A 96 -5.11 7.57 0.79
N GLY A 97 -5.16 6.48 1.57
CA GLY A 97 -4.52 5.22 1.18
C GLY A 97 -5.11 4.63 -0.11
N VAL A 98 -6.44 4.64 -0.21
CA VAL A 98 -7.18 4.18 -1.40
C VAL A 98 -6.94 5.12 -2.58
N GLU A 99 -6.94 6.44 -2.32
CA GLU A 99 -6.60 7.44 -3.32
C GLU A 99 -5.18 7.23 -3.87
N GLY A 100 -4.20 6.99 -3.01
CA GLY A 100 -2.82 6.72 -3.39
C GLY A 100 -2.68 5.46 -4.26
N ALA A 101 -3.35 4.36 -3.88
CA ALA A 101 -3.37 3.13 -4.66
C ALA A 101 -3.95 3.35 -6.07
N ARG A 102 -5.06 4.11 -6.17
CA ARG A 102 -5.72 4.49 -7.41
C ARG A 102 -4.85 5.41 -8.28
N ASN A 103 -4.21 6.40 -7.68
CA ASN A 103 -3.33 7.35 -8.36
C ASN A 103 -2.14 6.64 -8.99
N ARG A 104 -1.49 5.71 -8.25
CA ARG A 104 -0.39 4.91 -8.79
C ARG A 104 -0.79 4.08 -10.00
N ILE A 105 -1.96 3.42 -9.95
CA ILE A 105 -2.48 2.67 -11.10
C ILE A 105 -2.73 3.61 -12.28
N THR A 106 -3.46 4.69 -12.05
CA THR A 106 -3.85 5.66 -13.10
C THR A 106 -2.62 6.25 -13.78
N ASN A 107 -1.63 6.68 -12.98
CA ASN A 107 -0.39 7.26 -13.47
C ASN A 107 0.43 6.24 -14.25
N ALA A 108 0.60 5.01 -13.74
CA ALA A 108 1.37 3.98 -14.44
C ALA A 108 0.75 3.57 -15.78
N LEU A 109 -0.58 3.48 -15.86
CA LEU A 109 -1.27 3.14 -17.09
C LEU A 109 -1.13 4.20 -18.18
N ARG A 110 -1.05 5.49 -17.79
CA ARG A 110 -0.86 6.60 -18.74
C ARG A 110 0.52 6.60 -19.40
N GLU A 111 1.51 6.06 -18.71
CA GLU A 111 2.90 5.99 -19.20
C GLU A 111 3.17 4.72 -20.04
N LEU A 112 2.18 3.85 -20.24
CA LEU A 112 2.36 2.65 -21.07
C LEU A 112 2.51 3.02 -22.54
N SER A 113 3.57 2.51 -23.17
CA SER A 113 3.77 2.64 -24.60
C SER A 113 2.97 1.60 -25.38
N GLU A 114 2.24 2.05 -26.39
CA GLU A 114 1.56 1.17 -27.35
C GLU A 114 2.53 0.21 -28.05
N SER A 115 3.77 0.64 -28.33
CA SER A 115 4.78 -0.21 -28.97
C SER A 115 5.14 -1.43 -28.11
N THR A 116 5.18 -1.26 -26.79
CA THR A 116 5.44 -2.36 -25.85
C THR A 116 4.30 -3.38 -25.86
N LEU A 117 3.05 -2.91 -26.06
CA LEU A 117 1.89 -3.77 -26.16
C LEU A 117 1.91 -4.59 -27.46
N GLU A 118 2.25 -3.95 -28.57
CA GLU A 118 2.38 -4.60 -29.88
C GLU A 118 3.50 -5.65 -29.89
N GLU A 119 4.72 -5.28 -29.48
CA GLU A 119 5.89 -6.16 -29.48
C GLU A 119 5.67 -7.43 -28.65
N LYS A 120 4.97 -7.30 -27.52
CA LYS A 120 4.68 -8.42 -26.60
C LYS A 120 3.34 -9.09 -26.87
N LYS A 121 2.63 -8.73 -27.94
CA LYS A 121 1.32 -9.29 -28.32
C LYS A 121 0.32 -9.25 -27.16
N ILE A 122 0.29 -8.11 -26.45
CA ILE A 122 -0.57 -7.92 -25.28
C ILE A 122 -2.02 -7.78 -25.72
N GLY A 123 -2.89 -8.58 -25.13
CA GLY A 123 -4.34 -8.48 -25.28
C GLY A 123 -5.07 -7.86 -24.10
N THR A 124 -4.52 -8.05 -22.90
CA THR A 124 -5.11 -7.58 -21.66
C THR A 124 -4.08 -6.81 -20.85
N VAL A 125 -4.45 -5.63 -20.36
CA VAL A 125 -3.61 -4.82 -19.47
C VAL A 125 -4.25 -4.78 -18.08
N ILE A 126 -3.53 -5.27 -17.08
CA ILE A 126 -3.92 -5.23 -15.67
C ILE A 126 -2.88 -4.41 -14.91
N ALA A 127 -3.33 -3.54 -14.01
CA ALA A 127 -2.47 -2.84 -13.07
C ALA A 127 -2.82 -3.23 -11.63
N ALA A 128 -1.81 -3.46 -10.80
CA ALA A 128 -1.99 -3.90 -9.43
C ALA A 128 -1.09 -3.09 -8.48
N SER A 129 -1.67 -2.44 -7.48
CA SER A 129 -0.95 -1.61 -6.51
C SER A 129 -1.19 -2.06 -5.08
N ILE A 130 -0.19 -1.78 -4.23
CA ILE A 130 -0.29 -1.93 -2.77
C ILE A 130 0.10 -0.59 -2.14
N GLU A 131 -0.83 0.05 -1.43
CA GLU A 131 -0.56 1.25 -0.62
C GLU A 131 -0.73 0.93 0.87
N ASN A 132 0.05 1.58 1.72
CA ASN A 132 -0.14 1.53 3.16
C ASN A 132 -0.60 2.88 3.65
N TYR A 133 -1.46 2.90 4.65
CA TYR A 133 -2.00 4.11 5.23
C TYR A 133 -2.24 3.91 6.72
N ILE A 134 -2.20 5.01 7.46
CA ILE A 134 -2.58 5.00 8.87
C ILE A 134 -4.02 5.47 8.98
N GLN A 135 -4.89 4.63 9.52
CA GLN A 135 -6.17 5.08 10.04
C GLN A 135 -5.93 5.88 11.31
N GLN A 136 -6.44 7.11 11.33
CA GLN A 136 -6.30 8.00 12.47
C GLN A 136 -7.17 7.54 13.64
N PRO A 137 -6.71 7.72 14.89
CA PRO A 137 -7.49 7.37 16.07
C PRO A 137 -8.76 8.21 16.14
N THR A 138 -9.87 7.60 16.55
CA THR A 138 -11.15 8.27 16.83
C THR A 138 -11.25 8.62 18.31
N GLU A 139 -12.39 9.16 18.76
CA GLU A 139 -12.65 9.36 20.19
C GLU A 139 -12.70 8.02 20.96
N ASP A 140 -13.23 6.97 20.32
CA ASP A 140 -13.36 5.62 20.89
C ASP A 140 -12.08 4.78 20.71
N GLU A 141 -11.36 4.99 19.60
CA GLU A 141 -10.14 4.25 19.25
C GLU A 141 -8.90 5.07 19.55
N THR A 142 -8.20 4.73 20.63
CA THR A 142 -7.07 5.53 21.11
C THR A 142 -5.78 5.34 20.32
N ARG A 143 -5.65 4.27 19.53
CA ARG A 143 -4.43 3.94 18.78
C ARG A 143 -4.64 4.07 17.28
N PRO A 144 -3.73 4.76 16.56
CA PRO A 144 -3.68 4.72 15.11
C PRO A 144 -3.37 3.30 14.63
N VAL A 145 -3.80 2.96 13.41
CA VAL A 145 -3.62 1.61 12.85
C VAL A 145 -3.06 1.69 11.44
N ASP A 146 -1.95 1.01 11.16
CA ASP A 146 -1.40 0.90 9.80
C ASP A 146 -2.08 -0.28 9.08
N TYR A 147 -2.77 0.04 7.99
CA TYR A 147 -3.43 -0.92 7.10
C TYR A 147 -2.78 -0.90 5.72
N GLY A 148 -2.90 -2.02 5.01
CA GLY A 148 -2.61 -2.12 3.59
C GLY A 148 -3.89 -2.13 2.77
N VAL A 149 -3.88 -1.42 1.64
CA VAL A 149 -4.85 -1.58 0.56
C VAL A 149 -4.17 -2.24 -0.63
N VAL A 150 -4.80 -3.28 -1.17
CA VAL A 150 -4.43 -3.94 -2.41
C VAL A 150 -5.51 -3.64 -3.43
N MET A 151 -5.12 -3.13 -4.59
CA MET A 151 -6.06 -2.78 -5.66
C MET A 151 -5.59 -3.40 -6.97
N VAL A 152 -6.50 -4.02 -7.70
CA VAL A 152 -6.24 -4.58 -9.03
C VAL A 152 -7.28 -4.03 -10.00
N HIS A 153 -6.81 -3.50 -11.12
CA HIS A 153 -7.64 -2.93 -12.18
C HIS A 153 -7.29 -3.55 -13.51
N ASN A 154 -8.28 -4.14 -14.18
CA ASN A 154 -8.18 -4.56 -15.56
C ASN A 154 -8.59 -3.38 -16.44
N ALA A 155 -7.60 -2.74 -17.06
CA ALA A 155 -7.82 -1.58 -17.92
C ALA A 155 -8.50 -1.92 -19.25
N THR A 156 -8.44 -3.20 -19.66
CA THR A 156 -9.13 -3.67 -20.87
C THR A 156 -10.63 -3.83 -20.63
N THR A 157 -11.05 -4.30 -19.45
CA THR A 157 -12.47 -4.52 -19.12
C THR A 157 -13.09 -3.41 -18.26
N GLY A 158 -12.28 -2.54 -17.69
CA GLY A 158 -12.71 -1.50 -16.73
C GLY A 158 -13.05 -2.03 -15.34
N ARG A 159 -12.87 -3.34 -15.07
CA ARG A 159 -13.20 -3.95 -13.77
C ARG A 159 -12.08 -3.71 -12.76
N SER A 160 -12.46 -3.34 -11.54
CA SER A 160 -11.55 -3.19 -10.41
C SER A 160 -11.98 -4.05 -9.24
N VAL A 161 -11.01 -4.47 -8.44
CA VAL A 161 -11.23 -5.11 -7.14
C VAL A 161 -10.27 -4.52 -6.11
N MET A 162 -10.66 -4.57 -4.85
CA MET A 162 -9.87 -4.06 -3.74
C MET A 162 -10.01 -4.94 -2.51
N ALA A 163 -8.93 -5.12 -1.78
CA ALA A 163 -8.92 -5.75 -0.45
C ALA A 163 -8.13 -4.88 0.53
N LEU A 164 -8.61 -4.84 1.78
CA LEU A 164 -7.89 -4.24 2.89
C LEU A 164 -7.27 -5.36 3.73
N SER A 165 -6.03 -5.18 4.17
CA SER A 165 -5.41 -6.09 5.10
C SER A 165 -5.96 -5.90 6.51
N LYS A 166 -5.75 -6.90 7.37
CA LYS A 166 -5.65 -6.63 8.81
C LYS A 166 -4.60 -5.55 9.07
N GLY A 167 -4.74 -4.81 10.15
CA GLY A 167 -3.84 -3.72 10.51
C GLY A 167 -3.04 -4.02 11.76
N ALA A 168 -1.93 -3.30 11.97
CA ALA A 168 -1.26 -3.27 13.26
C ALA A 168 -1.41 -1.89 13.88
N THR A 169 -1.70 -1.83 15.18
CA THR A 169 -1.70 -0.55 15.89
C THR A 169 -0.29 0.05 15.88
N ALA A 170 -0.23 1.38 15.81
CA ALA A 170 1.01 2.13 15.85
C ALA A 170 1.19 2.79 17.24
N PRO A 171 2.42 2.87 17.76
CA PRO A 171 2.68 3.55 19.03
C PRO A 171 2.23 5.02 18.96
N ARG A 172 1.26 5.39 19.82
CA ARG A 172 0.59 6.71 19.78
C ARG A 172 1.56 7.89 19.80
N GLY A 173 2.58 7.85 20.66
CA GLY A 173 3.58 8.93 20.74
C GLY A 173 4.35 9.15 19.44
N TYR A 174 4.64 8.10 18.68
CA TYR A 174 5.31 8.23 17.38
C TYR A 174 4.38 8.78 16.30
N PHE A 175 3.09 8.41 16.34
CA PHE A 175 2.08 9.02 15.46
C PHE A 175 1.85 10.50 15.77
N ASP A 176 1.68 10.86 17.04
CA ASP A 176 1.51 12.26 17.45
C ASP A 176 2.75 13.09 17.07
N TYR A 177 3.95 12.50 17.18
CA TYR A 177 5.16 13.16 16.72
C TYR A 177 5.16 13.34 15.19
N ALA A 178 4.78 12.32 14.40
CA ALA A 178 4.63 12.45 12.95
C ALA A 178 3.63 13.56 12.56
N GLN A 179 2.48 13.60 13.22
CA GLN A 179 1.46 14.64 13.04
C GLN A 179 2.01 16.05 13.30
N SER A 180 2.85 16.21 14.34
CA SER A 180 3.47 17.50 14.68
C SER A 180 4.47 18.00 13.62
N LEU A 181 4.98 17.11 12.75
CA LEU A 181 5.90 17.45 11.67
C LEU A 181 5.18 17.97 10.41
N GLY A 182 3.84 17.92 10.41
CA GLY A 182 2.98 18.55 9.43
C GLY A 182 2.67 17.71 8.20
N HIS A 183 2.01 18.35 7.24
CA HIS A 183 1.34 17.72 6.10
C HIS A 183 1.76 18.35 4.75
N GLU A 184 1.51 17.63 3.66
CA GLU A 184 1.80 18.02 2.27
C GLU A 184 0.50 18.41 1.55
N GLY A 185 0.15 19.69 1.59
CA GLY A 185 -1.04 20.21 0.90
C GLY A 185 -2.36 19.88 1.61
N ASP A 186 -2.69 18.60 1.75
CA ASP A 186 -3.88 18.08 2.45
C ASP A 186 -3.51 17.54 3.83
N LYS A 187 -4.38 17.71 4.83
CA LYS A 187 -4.19 17.17 6.19
C LYS A 187 -4.15 15.64 6.25
N ARG A 188 -4.60 14.95 5.21
CA ARG A 188 -4.50 13.49 5.11
C ARG A 188 -3.14 13.03 4.58
N TYR A 189 -2.27 13.95 4.17
CA TYR A 189 -0.99 13.64 3.51
C TYR A 189 0.17 13.98 4.45
N GLY A 190 0.50 13.06 5.36
CA GLY A 190 1.59 13.27 6.32
C GLY A 190 2.96 13.35 5.64
N ARG A 191 3.82 14.27 6.12
CA ARG A 191 5.20 14.46 5.61
C ARG A 191 6.14 13.34 6.01
N VAL A 192 5.89 12.69 7.14
CA VAL A 192 6.78 11.70 7.74
C VAL A 192 5.97 10.50 8.21
N THR A 193 6.46 9.31 7.90
CA THR A 193 5.82 8.06 8.33
C THR A 193 6.22 7.70 9.76
N VAL A 194 5.34 6.98 10.47
CA VAL A 194 5.65 6.42 11.80
C VAL A 194 6.88 5.51 11.74
N GLY A 195 6.99 4.68 10.70
CA GLY A 195 8.14 3.81 10.48
C GLY A 195 9.48 4.56 10.34
N LYS A 196 9.51 5.73 9.67
CA LYS A 196 10.72 6.57 9.57
C LYS A 196 11.15 7.08 10.94
N LEU A 197 10.20 7.54 11.77
CA LEU A 197 10.50 8.04 13.11
C LEU A 197 10.95 6.92 14.06
N LEU A 198 10.29 5.77 14.00
CA LEU A 198 10.66 4.59 14.76
C LEU A 198 12.08 4.14 14.43
N ALA A 199 12.41 3.96 13.15
CA ALA A 199 13.75 3.53 12.73
C ALA A 199 14.85 4.57 13.04
N ALA A 200 14.51 5.87 13.05
CA ALA A 200 15.44 6.92 13.45
C ALA A 200 15.73 6.92 14.97
N THR A 201 14.80 6.40 15.78
CA THR A 201 14.88 6.45 17.25
C THR A 201 15.27 5.11 17.87
N VAL A 202 15.03 4.01 17.18
CA VAL A 202 15.26 2.63 17.65
C VAL A 202 16.25 1.92 16.71
N PRO A 203 17.52 1.79 17.12
CA PRO A 203 18.53 1.13 16.31
C PRO A 203 18.14 -0.30 15.91
N GLY A 204 18.34 -0.64 14.64
CA GLY A 204 18.09 -1.98 14.09
C GLY A 204 16.63 -2.27 13.72
N LEU A 205 15.70 -1.34 13.98
CA LEU A 205 14.30 -1.49 13.57
C LEU A 205 14.13 -1.17 12.08
N GLU A 206 13.44 -2.04 11.34
CA GLU A 206 13.15 -1.77 9.93
C GLU A 206 11.98 -0.78 9.78
N LYS A 207 12.21 0.34 9.09
CA LYS A 207 11.19 1.38 8.79
C LYS A 207 10.01 0.85 7.97
N ALA A 208 10.22 -0.13 7.08
CA ALA A 208 9.14 -0.67 6.27
C ALA A 208 8.41 -1.82 6.94
N ASP A 209 8.97 -2.48 7.97
CA ASP A 209 8.36 -3.64 8.61
C ASP A 209 8.48 -3.64 10.14
N TRP A 210 8.38 -2.46 10.75
CA TRP A 210 8.39 -2.27 12.21
C TRP A 210 7.28 -3.08 12.92
N HIS A 211 6.22 -3.44 12.20
CA HIS A 211 5.12 -4.31 12.60
C HIS A 211 5.61 -5.63 13.20
N ALA A 212 6.65 -6.24 12.61
CA ALA A 212 7.20 -7.51 13.06
C ALA A 212 7.74 -7.42 14.49
N VAL A 213 8.22 -6.24 14.91
CA VAL A 213 8.65 -6.01 16.30
C VAL A 213 7.46 -5.63 17.16
N VAL A 214 6.68 -4.64 16.76
CA VAL A 214 5.71 -4.04 17.69
C VAL A 214 4.45 -4.86 17.90
N ALA A 215 4.01 -5.58 16.87
CA ALA A 215 2.80 -6.41 16.86
C ALA A 215 3.11 -7.91 16.67
N GLY A 216 4.38 -8.27 16.45
CA GLY A 216 4.81 -9.66 16.31
C GLY A 216 4.45 -10.31 14.97
N VAL A 217 3.98 -9.54 13.98
CA VAL A 217 3.61 -10.01 12.65
C VAL A 217 4.20 -9.09 11.58
N SER A 218 4.71 -9.66 10.49
CA SER A 218 5.20 -8.84 9.39
C SER A 218 4.03 -8.23 8.63
N ARG A 219 4.15 -6.96 8.23
CA ARG A 219 3.11 -6.36 7.38
C ARG A 219 2.98 -7.06 6.04
N TYR A 220 4.05 -7.69 5.54
CA TYR A 220 4.02 -8.43 4.29
C TYR A 220 3.18 -9.71 4.42
N GLU A 221 3.11 -10.32 5.61
CA GLU A 221 2.20 -11.43 5.89
C GLU A 221 0.74 -10.98 5.89
N LEU A 222 0.45 -9.83 6.52
CA LEU A 222 -0.90 -9.24 6.52
C LEU A 222 -1.37 -8.89 5.10
N LEU A 223 -0.48 -8.32 4.28
CA LEU A 223 -0.73 -8.06 2.87
C LEU A 223 -0.95 -9.34 2.08
N LYS A 224 -0.13 -10.38 2.31
CA LYS A 224 -0.27 -11.68 1.66
C LYS A 224 -1.62 -12.33 1.97
N GLU A 225 -2.11 -12.20 3.20
CA GLU A 225 -3.45 -12.67 3.59
C GLU A 225 -4.55 -11.94 2.80
N ALA A 226 -4.47 -10.61 2.70
CA ALA A 226 -5.44 -9.82 1.91
C ALA A 226 -5.47 -10.21 0.43
N ILE A 227 -4.28 -10.41 -0.17
CA ILE A 227 -4.16 -10.77 -1.59
C ILE A 227 -4.77 -12.15 -1.87
N LYS A 228 -4.63 -13.12 -0.97
CA LYS A 228 -5.21 -14.47 -1.14
C LYS A 228 -6.74 -14.46 -1.28
N GLY A 229 -7.41 -13.48 -0.65
CA GLY A 229 -8.87 -13.33 -0.72
C GLY A 229 -9.35 -12.55 -1.95
N LEU A 230 -8.45 -12.04 -2.78
CA LEU A 230 -8.77 -11.16 -3.90
C LEU A 230 -9.06 -11.96 -5.17
N GLU A 231 -10.24 -11.79 -5.75
CA GLU A 231 -10.58 -12.35 -7.07
C GLU A 231 -10.01 -11.45 -8.18
N ILE A 232 -8.92 -11.88 -8.82
CA ILE A 232 -8.28 -11.09 -9.89
C ILE A 232 -9.24 -10.98 -11.09
N PRO A 233 -9.53 -9.76 -11.58
CA PRO A 233 -10.36 -9.54 -12.75
C PRO A 233 -9.56 -9.82 -14.03
N TRP A 234 -9.39 -11.09 -14.38
CA TRP A 234 -8.70 -11.51 -15.61
C TRP A 234 -9.32 -10.92 -16.89
#